data_AF-A0A258QTE8-F1
#
_entry.id   AF-A0A258QTE8-F1
#
_cell.length_a   1.000
_cell.length_b   1.000
_cell.length_c   1.000
_cell.angle_alpha   90.00
_cell.angle_beta   90.00
_cell.angle_gamma   90.00
#
_symmetry.space_group_name_H-M   'P 1'
#
loop_
_entity.id
_entity.type
_entity.pdbx_description
1 polymer ?
#
loop_
_entity_poly.entity_id
_entity_poly.type
_entity_poly.pdbx_seq_one_letter_code
_entity_poly.pdbx_strand_id
1 'polypeptide(L)'
;KPPAPPPDRSVLKTIGWSLQLRWWVYQQSGQLLPQLGKIKLFVLYHAPQDGVALEHSLGLQKGLIGVVHAFAGPKQARQNNIVITHEMLHALGASDKYGAGGRPVYPQGYADPDWPEQMPRQTAEIMAGRYVNAAGRVVMPPSLEQCVIGAQTAHEINVDAGFRQQYASSN
;
A
#
# COMPACT_ATOMS: atom_id res chain seq x y z
N LYS A 1 -9.12 -16.43 10.52
CA LYS A 1 -8.89 -15.49 9.39
C LYS A 1 -9.82 -14.29 9.55
N PRO A 2 -9.41 -13.06 9.17
CA PRO A 2 -10.28 -11.90 9.21
C PRO A 2 -11.54 -12.13 8.37
N PRO A 3 -12.68 -11.50 8.72
CA PRO A 3 -13.90 -11.58 7.91
C PRO A 3 -13.66 -10.96 6.53
N ALA A 4 -14.10 -11.66 5.48
CA ALA A 4 -13.95 -11.17 4.11
C ALA A 4 -14.84 -9.94 3.86
N PRO A 5 -14.37 -8.95 3.09
CA PRO A 5 -15.18 -7.81 2.70
C PRO A 5 -16.40 -8.25 1.88
N PRO A 6 -17.52 -7.50 1.96
CA PRO A 6 -18.67 -7.76 1.10
C PRO A 6 -18.26 -7.55 -0.37
N PRO A 7 -18.62 -8.47 -1.29
CA PRO A 7 -18.28 -8.36 -2.70
C PRO A 7 -19.02 -7.20 -3.39
N ASP A 8 -20.19 -6.83 -2.86
CA ASP A 8 -20.93 -5.66 -3.25
C ASP A 8 -20.57 -4.47 -2.34
N ARG A 9 -20.21 -3.33 -2.93
CA ARG A 9 -19.87 -2.06 -2.22
C ARG A 9 -21.07 -1.42 -1.48
N SER A 10 -22.05 -2.22 -1.05
CA SER A 10 -23.20 -1.78 -0.28
C SER A 10 -22.75 -1.16 1.04
N VAL A 11 -23.19 0.07 1.30
CA VAL A 11 -22.76 0.88 2.47
C VAL A 11 -23.11 0.18 3.79
N LEU A 12 -24.33 -0.34 3.92
CA LEU A 12 -24.77 -1.01 5.15
C LEU A 12 -23.98 -2.30 5.42
N LYS A 13 -23.75 -3.12 4.39
CA LYS A 13 -22.90 -4.32 4.51
C LYS A 13 -21.46 -3.95 4.87
N THR A 14 -20.96 -2.86 4.29
CA THR A 14 -19.63 -2.31 4.56
C THR A 14 -19.49 -1.81 6.00
N ILE A 15 -20.53 -1.22 6.59
CA ILE A 15 -20.56 -0.84 8.01
C ILE A 15 -20.58 -2.09 8.90
N GLY A 16 -21.50 -3.03 8.66
CA GLY A 16 -21.62 -4.25 9.46
C GLY A 16 -20.32 -5.07 9.47
N TRP A 17 -19.71 -5.25 8.30
CA TRP A 17 -18.42 -5.92 8.19
C TRP A 17 -17.27 -5.15 8.87
N SER A 18 -17.28 -3.81 8.86
CA SER A 18 -16.29 -3.03 9.63
C SER A 18 -16.34 -3.33 11.12
N LEU A 19 -17.55 -3.50 11.67
CA LEU A 19 -17.73 -3.83 13.09
C LEU A 19 -17.25 -5.26 13.37
N GLN A 20 -17.57 -6.21 12.50
CA GLN A 20 -17.08 -7.59 12.59
C GLN A 20 -15.55 -7.66 12.54
N LEU A 21 -14.92 -6.88 11.66
CA LEU A 21 -13.46 -6.82 11.56
C LEU A 21 -12.83 -6.26 12.85
N ARG A 22 -13.36 -5.17 13.39
CA ARG A 22 -12.87 -4.58 14.65
C ARG A 22 -13.02 -5.55 15.82
N TRP A 23 -14.15 -6.25 15.91
CA TRP A 23 -14.37 -7.31 16.90
C TRP A 23 -13.36 -8.45 16.74
N TRP A 24 -13.13 -8.90 15.51
CA TRP A 24 -12.14 -9.94 15.25
C TRP A 24 -10.71 -9.49 15.64
N VAL A 25 -10.32 -8.25 15.33
CA VAL A 25 -9.02 -7.69 15.74
C VAL A 25 -8.90 -7.60 17.26
N TYR A 26 -9.98 -7.24 17.97
CA TYR A 26 -10.00 -7.28 19.43
C TYR A 26 -9.71 -8.69 19.96
N GLN A 27 -10.36 -9.72 19.41
CA GLN A 27 -10.13 -11.11 19.80
C GLN A 27 -8.68 -11.57 19.55
N GLN A 28 -8.01 -11.07 18.51
CA GLN A 28 -6.63 -11.44 18.19
C GLN A 28 -5.57 -10.66 18.97
N SER A 29 -5.87 -9.42 19.37
CA SER A 29 -4.87 -8.50 19.92
C SER A 29 -5.18 -7.99 21.34
N GLY A 30 -6.32 -8.36 21.91
CA GLY A 30 -6.80 -7.90 23.22
C GLY A 30 -7.12 -6.40 23.29
N GLN A 31 -7.17 -5.70 22.16
CA GLN A 31 -7.29 -4.24 22.11
C GLN A 31 -8.34 -3.81 21.09
N LEU A 32 -9.37 -3.11 21.58
CA LEU A 32 -10.59 -2.75 20.84
C LEU A 32 -10.43 -1.50 19.97
N LEU A 33 -9.59 -0.57 20.39
CA LEU A 33 -9.32 0.69 19.69
C LEU A 33 -7.95 0.67 19.00
N PRO A 34 -7.81 1.30 17.83
CA PRO A 34 -6.49 1.60 17.29
C PRO A 34 -5.73 2.44 18.32
N GLN A 35 -4.58 1.95 18.75
CA GLN A 35 -3.70 2.71 19.62
C GLN A 35 -3.03 3.79 18.78
N LEU A 36 -3.02 5.03 19.29
CA LEU A 36 -2.31 6.13 18.63
C LEU A 36 -0.86 5.70 18.33
N GLY A 37 -0.43 5.90 17.09
CA GLY A 37 0.90 5.53 16.63
C GLY A 37 1.16 4.04 16.37
N LYS A 38 0.13 3.17 16.35
CA LYS A 38 0.33 1.73 16.05
C LYS A 38 -0.50 1.25 14.86
N ILE A 39 0.19 0.70 13.87
CA ILE A 39 -0.44 0.03 12.72
C ILE A 39 -0.49 -1.48 12.99
N LYS A 40 -1.64 -2.10 12.73
CA LYS A 40 -1.83 -3.56 12.75
C LYS A 40 -2.01 -4.06 11.32
N LEU A 41 -0.99 -4.71 10.76
CA LEU A 41 -1.12 -5.40 9.48
C LEU A 41 -1.29 -6.91 9.69
N PHE A 42 -2.32 -7.47 9.07
CA PHE A 42 -2.55 -8.91 9.00
C PHE A 42 -2.20 -9.41 7.60
N VAL A 43 -1.16 -10.21 7.47
CA VAL A 43 -0.72 -10.76 6.18
C VAL A 43 -1.21 -12.21 6.04
N LEU A 44 -2.06 -12.46 5.04
CA LEU A 44 -2.58 -13.77 4.71
C LEU A 44 -1.76 -14.34 3.56
N TYR A 45 -0.95 -15.36 3.87
CA TYR A 45 -0.14 -16.06 2.89
C TYR A 45 -0.94 -17.18 2.20
N HIS A 46 -0.97 -17.15 0.88
CA HIS A 46 -1.61 -18.16 0.03
C HIS A 46 -0.55 -18.94 -0.73
N ALA A 47 -0.73 -20.25 -0.91
CA ALA A 47 0.16 -21.04 -1.74
C ALA A 47 0.21 -20.46 -3.17
N PRO A 48 1.40 -20.33 -3.79
CA PRO A 48 1.50 -19.84 -5.16
C PRO A 48 0.78 -20.79 -6.12
N GLN A 49 -0.08 -20.25 -6.98
CA GLN A 49 -0.73 -20.97 -8.07
C GLN A 49 -0.33 -20.30 -9.39
N ASP A 50 0.18 -21.08 -10.34
CA ASP A 50 0.61 -20.56 -11.63
C ASP A 50 -0.57 -19.91 -12.37
N GLY A 51 -0.39 -18.68 -12.84
CA GLY A 51 -1.39 -17.94 -13.62
C GLY A 51 -2.53 -17.31 -12.81
N VAL A 52 -2.57 -17.48 -11.49
CA VAL A 52 -3.56 -16.83 -10.62
C VAL A 52 -2.96 -15.55 -10.06
N ALA A 53 -3.50 -14.40 -10.42
CA ALA A 53 -3.25 -13.18 -9.67
C ALA A 53 -3.94 -13.28 -8.30
N LEU A 54 -3.28 -12.84 -7.22
CA LEU A 54 -3.99 -12.68 -5.94
C LEU A 54 -5.20 -11.77 -6.19
N GLU A 55 -6.35 -12.14 -5.61
CA GLU A 55 -7.48 -11.22 -5.49
C GLU A 55 -6.90 -9.89 -4.99
N HIS A 56 -7.12 -8.83 -5.78
CA HIS A 56 -6.63 -7.47 -5.53
C HIS A 56 -6.49 -7.26 -4.04
N SER A 57 -5.24 -7.07 -3.56
CA SER A 57 -4.96 -6.77 -2.15
C SER A 57 -5.97 -5.74 -1.70
N LEU A 58 -6.96 -6.21 -0.94
CA LEU A 58 -8.10 -5.38 -0.60
C LEU A 58 -7.61 -4.58 0.59
N GLY A 59 -6.86 -3.53 0.26
CA GLY A 59 -6.31 -2.53 1.14
C GLY A 59 -7.41 -1.92 1.95
N LEU A 60 -7.61 -2.50 3.13
CA LEU A 60 -8.85 -2.30 3.85
C LEU A 60 -8.76 -1.12 4.77
N GLN A 61 -8.85 0.08 4.21
CA GLN A 61 -8.68 1.31 4.98
C GLN A 61 -9.90 1.56 5.89
N LYS A 62 -9.86 1.01 7.12
CA LYS A 62 -10.78 1.37 8.20
C LYS A 62 -10.03 1.57 9.52
N GLY A 63 -9.24 2.63 9.58
CA GLY A 63 -8.34 2.96 10.69
C GLY A 63 -6.92 2.41 10.47
N LEU A 64 -6.13 2.26 11.54
CA LEU A 64 -4.75 1.75 11.52
C LEU A 64 -4.65 0.20 11.35
N ILE A 65 -5.63 -0.42 10.69
CA ILE A 65 -5.71 -1.88 10.49
C ILE A 65 -5.69 -2.17 8.99
N GLY A 66 -4.69 -2.92 8.52
CA GLY A 66 -4.56 -3.38 7.13
C GLY A 66 -4.63 -4.91 7.05
N VAL A 67 -5.24 -5.43 5.98
CA VAL A 67 -5.24 -6.86 5.64
C VAL A 67 -4.60 -7.02 4.27
N VAL A 68 -3.50 -7.77 4.20
CA VAL A 68 -2.70 -7.94 2.98
C VAL A 68 -2.74 -9.40 2.55
N HIS A 69 -3.02 -9.64 1.28
CA HIS A 69 -2.94 -10.96 0.69
C HIS A 69 -1.56 -11.09 0.02
N ALA A 70 -0.82 -12.15 0.34
CA ALA A 70 0.55 -12.37 -0.12
C ALA A 70 0.75 -13.82 -0.57
N PHE A 71 1.72 -14.08 -1.44
CA PHE A 71 2.06 -15.44 -1.84
C PHE A 71 3.10 -16.08 -0.91
N ALA A 72 2.89 -17.34 -0.53
CA ALA A 72 3.80 -18.17 0.25
C ALA A 72 4.91 -18.78 -0.62
N GLY A 73 5.60 -17.96 -1.41
CA GLY A 73 6.64 -18.39 -2.35
C GLY A 73 7.91 -17.56 -2.21
N PRO A 74 9.11 -18.17 -2.20
CA PRO A 74 10.37 -17.43 -2.03
C PRO A 74 10.66 -16.46 -3.19
N LYS A 75 10.16 -16.77 -4.40
CA LYS A 75 10.28 -15.88 -5.57
C LYS A 75 9.44 -14.61 -5.41
N GLN A 76 8.32 -14.69 -4.69
CA GLN A 76 7.37 -13.60 -4.50
C GLN A 76 7.62 -12.78 -3.23
N ALA A 77 8.48 -13.24 -2.31
CA ALA A 77 8.74 -12.57 -1.03
C ALA A 77 9.10 -11.08 -1.19
N ARG A 78 9.97 -10.75 -2.16
CA ARG A 78 10.37 -9.36 -2.41
C ARG A 78 9.23 -8.50 -2.98
N GLN A 79 8.37 -9.08 -3.80
CA GLN A 79 7.20 -8.39 -4.36
C GLN A 79 6.07 -8.26 -3.32
N ASN A 80 5.90 -9.24 -2.45
CA ASN A 80 4.99 -9.16 -1.32
C ASN A 80 5.36 -7.97 -0.43
N ASN A 81 6.65 -7.71 -0.20
CA ASN A 81 7.09 -6.55 0.58
C ASN A 81 6.64 -5.22 -0.03
N ILE A 82 6.62 -5.08 -1.35
CA ILE A 82 6.10 -3.88 -2.03
C ILE A 82 4.62 -3.68 -1.68
N VAL A 83 3.82 -4.75 -1.80
CA VAL A 83 2.39 -4.71 -1.47
C VAL A 83 2.18 -4.41 0.01
N ILE A 84 2.89 -5.10 0.91
CA ILE A 84 2.78 -4.87 2.36
C ILE A 84 3.12 -3.42 2.71
N THR A 85 4.18 -2.86 2.14
CA THR A 85 4.56 -1.46 2.37
C THR A 85 3.52 -0.49 1.81
N HIS A 86 3.01 -0.74 0.60
CA HIS A 86 1.95 0.06 0.00
C HIS A 86 0.70 0.14 0.90
N GLU A 87 0.26 -1.02 1.40
CA GLU A 87 -0.89 -1.10 2.32
C GLU A 87 -0.62 -0.46 3.69
N MET A 88 0.61 -0.59 4.20
CA MET A 88 1.01 0.09 5.42
C MET A 88 0.96 1.61 5.26
N LEU A 89 1.38 2.14 4.12
CA LEU A 89 1.34 3.57 3.84
C LEU A 89 -0.10 4.09 3.68
N HIS A 90 -1.01 3.30 3.11
CA HIS A 90 -2.44 3.62 3.17
C HIS A 90 -2.98 3.74 4.59
N ALA A 91 -2.54 2.86 5.50
CA ALA A 91 -2.92 2.96 6.92
C ALA A 91 -2.40 4.26 7.58
N LEU A 92 -1.33 4.85 7.02
CA LEU A 92 -0.78 6.15 7.42
C LEU A 92 -1.42 7.35 6.70
N GLY A 93 -2.35 7.13 5.77
CA GLY A 93 -3.07 8.19 5.07
C GLY A 93 -2.59 8.48 3.65
N ALA A 94 -1.61 7.75 3.13
CA ALA A 94 -1.20 7.88 1.73
C ALA A 94 -2.32 7.48 0.77
N SER A 95 -2.44 8.20 -0.34
CA SER A 95 -3.37 7.90 -1.43
C SER A 95 -2.67 7.26 -2.62
N ASP A 96 -3.41 6.47 -3.39
CA ASP A 96 -2.92 5.86 -4.63
C ASP A 96 -2.39 6.91 -5.60
N LYS A 97 -1.29 6.59 -6.29
CA LYS A 97 -0.69 7.42 -7.35
C LYS A 97 -0.78 6.77 -8.73
N TYR A 98 -1.74 5.87 -8.92
CA TYR A 98 -2.04 5.22 -10.19
C TYR A 98 -3.49 5.45 -10.62
N GLY A 99 -3.72 5.44 -11.93
CA GLY A 99 -5.04 5.58 -12.55
C GLY A 99 -5.63 4.25 -13.03
N ALA A 100 -6.58 4.35 -13.95
CA ALA A 100 -7.20 3.16 -14.57
C ALA A 100 -6.14 2.24 -15.19
N GLY A 101 -6.29 0.93 -14.96
CA GLY A 101 -5.33 -0.08 -15.44
C GLY A 101 -4.01 -0.13 -14.64
N GLY A 102 -3.91 0.56 -13.51
CA GLY A 102 -2.73 0.51 -12.63
C GLY A 102 -1.52 1.27 -13.18
N ARG A 103 -1.74 2.17 -14.14
CA ARG A 103 -0.70 3.03 -14.71
C ARG A 103 -0.41 4.19 -13.75
N PRO A 104 0.87 4.49 -13.44
CA PRO A 104 1.22 5.65 -12.63
C PRO A 104 0.70 6.97 -13.22
N VAL A 105 0.18 7.86 -12.38
CA VAL A 105 -0.30 9.19 -12.78
C VAL A 105 0.87 10.16 -12.75
N TYR A 106 1.17 10.81 -13.87
CA TYR A 106 2.21 11.84 -13.90
C TYR A 106 1.71 13.16 -13.29
N PRO A 107 2.55 13.91 -12.55
CA PRO A 107 3.91 13.55 -12.13
C PRO A 107 3.95 12.70 -10.85
N GLN A 108 2.92 12.72 -10.01
CA GLN A 108 2.96 12.26 -8.62
C GLN A 108 3.19 10.75 -8.41
N GLY A 109 2.92 9.92 -9.42
CA GLY A 109 3.15 8.47 -9.40
C GLY A 109 4.48 8.05 -10.03
N TYR A 110 5.29 9.00 -10.48
CA TYR A 110 6.62 8.73 -11.04
C TYR A 110 7.67 8.96 -9.96
N ALA A 111 8.69 8.10 -9.93
CA ALA A 111 9.81 8.22 -9.00
C ALA A 111 10.61 9.51 -9.20
N ASP A 112 10.76 9.94 -10.46
CA ASP A 112 11.39 11.21 -10.85
C ASP A 112 10.32 12.11 -11.50
N PRO A 113 9.60 12.93 -10.72
CA PRO A 113 8.49 13.76 -11.22
C PRO A 113 8.96 14.95 -12.07
N ASP A 114 10.23 15.37 -11.93
CA ASP A 114 10.81 16.50 -12.66
C ASP A 114 11.30 16.12 -14.08
N TRP A 115 11.38 14.83 -14.37
CA TRP A 115 11.75 14.33 -15.68
C TRP A 115 10.53 14.24 -16.59
N PRO A 116 10.67 14.44 -17.91
CA PRO A 116 9.55 14.29 -18.85
C PRO A 116 8.77 12.98 -18.68
N GLU A 117 7.45 13.03 -18.85
CA GLU A 117 6.56 11.87 -18.69
C GLU A 117 6.95 10.70 -19.61
N GLN A 118 7.41 10.99 -20.83
CA GLN A 118 7.76 9.96 -21.81
C GLN A 118 9.09 9.26 -21.50
N MET A 119 9.92 9.84 -20.63
CA MET A 119 11.18 9.23 -20.26
C MET A 119 10.90 7.97 -19.44
N PRO A 120 11.55 6.83 -19.72
CA PRO A 120 11.32 5.63 -18.93
C PRO A 120 11.83 5.79 -17.51
N ARG A 121 11.22 5.04 -16.59
CA ARG A 121 11.70 4.89 -15.22
C ARG A 121 12.18 3.46 -15.00
N GLN A 122 13.06 3.29 -14.03
CA GLN A 122 13.50 1.97 -13.53
C GLN A 122 13.08 1.74 -12.06
N THR A 123 12.53 2.78 -11.44
CA THR A 123 12.05 2.83 -10.07
C THR A 123 10.57 3.22 -10.07
N ALA A 124 9.82 2.67 -9.14
CA ALA A 124 8.42 3.04 -8.92
C ALA A 124 8.30 4.00 -7.74
N GLU A 125 7.37 4.94 -7.82
CA GLU A 125 6.83 5.52 -6.60
C GLU A 125 5.99 4.43 -5.89
N ILE A 126 6.17 4.27 -4.58
CA ILE A 126 5.62 3.14 -3.81
C ILE A 126 4.08 3.11 -3.80
N MET A 127 3.43 4.27 -3.83
CA MET A 127 1.97 4.42 -3.92
C MET A 127 1.42 4.33 -5.35
N ALA A 128 2.27 4.33 -6.38
CA ALA A 128 1.93 3.92 -7.73
C ALA A 128 2.09 2.39 -7.90
N GLY A 129 3.01 1.79 -7.14
CA GLY A 129 3.28 0.34 -7.10
C GLY A 129 3.90 -0.24 -8.37
N ARG A 130 3.98 0.55 -9.46
CA ARG A 130 4.49 0.19 -10.78
C ARG A 130 5.20 1.39 -11.41
N TYR A 131 5.98 1.15 -12.46
CA TYR A 131 6.60 2.19 -13.28
C TYR A 131 6.40 1.90 -14.77
N VAL A 132 6.61 2.92 -15.62
CA VAL A 132 6.60 2.77 -17.08
C VAL A 132 8.03 2.54 -17.57
N ASN A 133 8.30 1.38 -18.14
CA ASN A 133 9.65 1.02 -18.63
C ASN A 133 9.93 1.60 -20.03
N ALA A 134 11.14 1.36 -20.57
CA ALA A 134 11.56 1.82 -21.91
C ALA A 134 10.68 1.34 -23.06
N ALA A 135 9.94 0.24 -22.88
CA ALA A 135 8.99 -0.27 -23.86
C ALA A 135 7.57 0.30 -23.68
N GLY A 136 7.37 1.30 -22.82
CA GLY A 136 6.07 1.89 -22.52
C GLY A 136 5.15 1.00 -21.67
N ARG A 137 5.66 -0.13 -21.15
CA ARG A 137 4.87 -1.10 -20.38
C ARG A 137 4.84 -0.71 -18.91
N VAL A 138 3.69 -0.94 -18.28
CA VAL A 138 3.50 -0.77 -16.83
C VAL A 138 4.01 -2.03 -16.13
N VAL A 139 5.04 -1.90 -15.30
CA VAL A 139 5.77 -3.03 -14.69
C VAL A 139 5.86 -2.83 -13.18
N MET A 140 5.63 -3.90 -12.42
CA MET A 140 5.89 -3.92 -10.98
C MET A 140 7.40 -4.08 -10.73
N PRO A 141 8.00 -3.31 -9.82
CA PRO A 141 9.40 -3.49 -9.47
C PRO A 141 9.65 -4.89 -8.87
N PRO A 142 10.89 -5.42 -9.00
CA PRO A 142 11.26 -6.72 -8.48
C PRO A 142 11.31 -6.75 -6.94
N SER A 143 11.45 -5.59 -6.30
CA SER A 143 11.62 -5.44 -4.85
C SER A 143 11.54 -3.97 -4.40
N LEU A 144 11.53 -3.76 -3.08
CA LEU A 144 11.47 -2.43 -2.47
C LEU A 144 12.69 -1.55 -2.78
N GLU A 145 13.84 -2.13 -3.10
CA GLU A 145 15.05 -1.38 -3.47
C GLU A 145 14.87 -0.58 -4.78
N GLN A 146 13.86 -0.91 -5.58
CA GLN A 146 13.45 -0.14 -6.76
C GLN A 146 12.16 0.66 -6.52
N CYS A 147 11.84 0.96 -5.26
CA CYS A 147 10.73 1.83 -4.87
C CYS A 147 11.26 3.08 -4.18
N VAL A 148 10.56 4.20 -4.37
CA VAL A 148 10.80 5.45 -3.64
C VAL A 148 9.51 5.94 -3.00
N ILE A 149 9.64 6.70 -1.91
CA ILE A 149 8.53 7.50 -1.38
C ILE A 149 8.58 8.86 -2.10
N GLY A 150 7.60 9.14 -2.96
CA GLY A 150 7.51 10.42 -3.66
C GLY A 150 7.16 11.57 -2.70
N ALA A 151 7.43 12.82 -3.13
CA ALA A 151 7.21 14.01 -2.31
C ALA A 151 5.76 14.14 -1.80
N GLN A 152 4.77 13.86 -2.67
CA GLN A 152 3.36 13.90 -2.27
C GLN A 152 3.03 12.81 -1.23
N THR A 153 3.52 11.58 -1.44
CA THR A 153 3.35 10.49 -0.47
C THR A 153 3.98 10.84 0.87
N ALA A 154 5.20 11.38 0.88
CA ALA A 154 5.90 11.81 2.09
C ALA A 154 5.12 12.88 2.86
N HIS A 155 4.49 13.80 2.14
CA HIS A 155 3.62 14.82 2.71
C HIS A 155 2.35 14.23 3.32
N GLU A 156 1.68 13.31 2.62
CA GLU A 156 0.44 12.66 3.10
C GLU A 156 0.66 11.88 4.40
N ILE A 157 1.84 11.27 4.57
CA ILE A 157 2.20 10.55 5.79
C ILE A 157 2.94 11.42 6.84
N ASN A 158 3.00 12.74 6.63
CA ASN A 158 3.63 13.75 7.51
C ASN A 158 5.13 13.55 7.78
N VAL A 159 5.85 12.84 6.90
CA VAL A 159 7.30 12.63 7.04
C VAL A 159 8.07 13.91 6.74
N ASP A 160 7.63 14.72 5.77
CA ASP A 160 8.25 16.00 5.43
C ASP A 160 8.19 17.03 6.58
N ALA A 161 7.07 17.07 7.31
CA ALA A 161 6.87 17.90 8.48
C ALA A 161 7.72 17.41 9.67
N GLY A 162 7.75 16.10 9.91
CA GLY A 162 8.59 15.49 10.94
C GLY A 162 10.08 15.73 10.71
N PHE A 163 10.54 15.60 9.45
CA PHE A 163 11.92 15.91 9.07
C PHE A 163 12.24 17.38 9.32
N ARG A 164 11.39 18.32 8.88
CA ARG A 164 11.57 19.75 9.17
C ARG A 164 11.66 20.03 10.66
N GLN A 165 10.78 19.46 11.49
CA GLN A 165 10.79 19.69 12.93
C GLN A 165 12.06 19.14 13.61
N GLN A 166 12.53 17.96 13.20
CA GLN A 166 13.69 17.30 13.79
C GLN A 166 15.02 17.99 13.40
N TYR A 167 15.14 18.50 12.17
CA TYR A 167 16.37 19.13 11.69
C TYR A 167 16.39 20.66 11.81
N ALA A 168 15.24 21.33 11.92
CA ALA A 168 15.18 22.78 12.22
C ALA A 168 15.46 23.10 13.70
N SER A 169 15.29 22.13 14.59
CA SER A 169 15.65 22.25 16.02
C SER A 169 17.13 21.94 16.31
N SER A 170 17.91 21.62 15.28
CA SER A 170 19.34 21.31 15.34
C SER A 170 20.24 22.45 14.80
N ASN A 171 19.65 23.61 14.47
CA ASN A 171 20.33 24.87 14.11
C ASN A 171 19.92 25.98 15.09
#